data_AF-A0AAN6GCU2-F1
#
_entry.id   AF-A0AAN6GCU2-F1
#
_cell.length_a   1.000
_cell.length_b   1.000
_cell.length_c   1.000
_cell.angle_alpha   90.00
_cell.angle_beta   90.00
_cell.angle_gamma   90.00
#
_symmetry.space_group_name_H-M   'P 1'
#
loop_
_entity.id
_entity.type
_entity.pdbx_description
1 polymer ?
#
loop_
_entity_poly.entity_id
_entity_poly.type
_entity_poly.pdbx_seq_one_letter_code
_entity_poly.pdbx_strand_id
1 'polypeptide(L)'
;MRFTAALLISALLSTAASASAQTTTLPACEPPNKSGIFLPKKGATLSSSAPFQLYYCSAQYFRSHTTAIDVLLSTNASALSSGALLASGLTATPVEGSSYLYNITIPSYATPRGKVYIGIFERFSGYYNAGYNYSTVAVTVK
;
A
#
# COMPACT_ATOMS: atom_id res chain seq x y z
N MET A 1 26.51 -56.51 -10.53
CA MET A 1 25.64 -55.32 -10.63
C MET A 1 25.00 -55.06 -9.27
N ARG A 2 25.31 -53.93 -8.62
CA ARG A 2 24.43 -53.23 -7.65
C ARG A 2 25.13 -51.92 -7.26
N PHE A 3 24.56 -50.81 -7.73
CA PHE A 3 25.05 -49.45 -7.57
C PHE A 3 24.72 -48.94 -6.17
N THR A 4 25.73 -48.44 -5.44
CA THR A 4 25.55 -47.65 -4.22
C THR A 4 25.35 -46.19 -4.62
N ALA A 5 24.10 -45.71 -4.53
CA ALA A 5 23.76 -44.32 -4.77
C ALA A 5 24.00 -43.51 -3.48
N ALA A 6 24.97 -42.60 -3.51
CA ALA A 6 25.18 -41.59 -2.48
C ALA A 6 24.14 -40.47 -2.67
N LEU A 7 23.23 -40.31 -1.69
CA LEU A 7 22.29 -39.19 -1.66
C LEU A 7 22.94 -38.01 -0.92
N LEU A 8 23.39 -37.00 -1.67
CA LEU A 8 23.76 -35.69 -1.15
C LEU A 8 22.48 -34.85 -0.99
N ILE A 9 22.05 -34.61 0.24
CA ILE A 9 20.96 -33.69 0.55
C ILE A 9 21.57 -32.29 0.72
N SER A 10 21.48 -31.47 -0.33
CA SER A 10 21.80 -30.04 -0.26
C SER A 10 20.70 -29.31 0.49
N ALA A 11 20.92 -29.01 1.77
CA ALA A 11 20.06 -28.12 2.54
C ALA A 11 20.28 -26.67 2.07
N LEU A 12 19.34 -26.15 1.26
CA LEU A 12 19.25 -24.73 0.99
C LEU A 12 18.79 -24.00 2.25
N LEU A 13 19.72 -23.30 2.90
CA LEU A 13 19.42 -22.30 3.92
C LEU A 13 18.61 -21.18 3.26
N SER A 14 17.31 -21.16 3.54
CA SER A 14 16.45 -20.03 3.20
C SER A 14 16.73 -18.91 4.19
N THR A 15 17.60 -17.97 3.83
CA THR A 15 17.75 -16.70 4.52
C THR A 15 16.48 -15.88 4.30
N ALA A 16 15.51 -16.05 5.20
CA ALA A 16 14.41 -15.12 5.35
C ALA A 16 15.00 -13.77 5.76
N ALA A 17 15.14 -12.86 4.79
CA ALA A 17 15.45 -11.47 5.06
C ALA A 17 14.27 -10.88 5.85
N SER A 18 14.44 -10.81 7.18
CA SER A 18 13.53 -10.07 8.05
C SER A 18 13.59 -8.60 7.66
N ALA A 19 12.66 -8.16 6.81
CA ALA A 19 12.37 -6.75 6.65
C ALA A 19 11.99 -6.22 8.03
N SER A 20 12.83 -5.35 8.61
CA SER A 20 12.53 -4.74 9.90
C SER A 20 11.24 -3.92 9.75
N ALA A 21 10.14 -4.38 10.35
CA ALA A 21 8.96 -3.58 10.51
C ALA A 21 9.36 -2.39 11.40
N GLN A 22 9.55 -1.21 10.80
CA GLN A 22 9.71 0.01 11.56
C GLN A 22 8.41 0.26 12.31
N THR A 23 8.45 0.08 13.63
CA THR A 23 7.40 0.52 14.56
C THR A 23 7.44 2.04 14.67
N THR A 24 7.07 2.72 13.59
CA THR A 24 6.76 4.14 13.63
C THR A 24 5.40 4.28 14.29
N THR A 25 5.30 5.08 15.35
CA THR A 25 4.02 5.38 15.99
C THR A 25 3.07 5.94 14.93
N LEU A 26 2.00 5.20 14.68
CA LEU A 26 0.98 5.51 13.69
C LEU A 26 0.41 6.91 13.96
N PRO A 27 0.35 7.81 12.95
CA PRO A 27 -0.24 9.12 13.15
C PRO A 27 -1.73 8.99 13.52
N ALA A 28 -2.16 9.81 14.47
CA ALA A 28 -3.56 9.83 14.89
C ALA A 28 -4.48 10.21 13.72
N CYS A 29 -5.47 9.36 13.47
CA CYS A 29 -6.35 9.43 12.31
C CYS A 29 -7.69 10.09 12.72
N GLU A 30 -7.85 11.37 12.40
CA GLU A 30 -8.90 12.27 12.93
C GLU A 30 -9.66 12.99 11.79
N PRO A 31 -10.59 12.33 11.08
CA PRO A 31 -11.32 12.93 9.99
C PRO A 31 -12.28 14.01 10.48
N PRO A 32 -12.48 15.09 9.68
CA PRO A 32 -11.81 15.34 8.41
C PRO A 32 -10.40 15.94 8.56
N ASN A 33 -10.05 16.40 9.76
CA ASN A 33 -8.91 17.28 10.06
C ASN A 33 -7.52 16.64 9.84
N LYS A 34 -7.38 15.33 10.05
CA LYS A 34 -6.16 14.54 9.85
C LYS A 34 -6.50 13.28 9.09
N SER A 35 -6.70 13.45 7.78
CA SER A 35 -6.94 12.38 6.81
C SER A 35 -5.86 12.36 5.72
N GLY A 36 -5.77 11.27 4.96
CA GLY A 36 -4.85 11.12 3.84
C GLY A 36 -3.92 9.91 3.96
N ILE A 37 -2.93 9.87 3.07
CA ILE A 37 -1.94 8.80 3.00
C ILE A 37 -0.74 9.13 3.88
N PHE A 38 -0.36 8.21 4.75
CA PHE A 38 0.83 8.29 5.57
C PHE A 38 1.79 7.17 5.18
N LEU A 39 3.04 7.55 4.96
CA LEU A 39 4.14 6.63 4.69
C LEU A 39 5.07 6.60 5.90
N PRO A 40 5.82 5.51 6.14
CA PRO A 40 6.75 5.40 7.26
C PRO A 40 7.77 6.56 7.33
N LYS A 41 8.07 7.18 6.18
CA LYS A 41 8.92 8.36 6.07
C LYS A 41 8.33 9.35 5.07
N LYS A 42 8.31 10.64 5.41
CA LYS A 42 7.93 11.71 4.47
C LYS A 42 8.88 11.71 3.27
N GLY A 43 8.33 11.74 2.06
CA GLY A 43 9.11 11.66 0.82
C GLY A 43 9.85 10.32 0.68
N ALA A 44 9.20 9.22 1.08
CA ALA A 44 9.78 7.89 1.03
C ALA A 44 10.36 7.57 -0.36
N THR A 45 11.54 6.95 -0.34
CA THR A 45 12.08 6.27 -1.52
C THR A 45 11.62 4.82 -1.47
N LEU A 46 10.79 4.42 -2.42
CA LEU A 46 10.23 3.08 -2.53
C LEU A 46 11.01 2.29 -3.58
N SER A 47 11.32 1.04 -3.27
CA SER A 47 12.00 0.15 -4.21
C SER A 47 10.98 -0.70 -4.94
N SER A 48 11.19 -0.83 -6.24
CA SER A 48 10.44 -1.76 -7.09
C SER A 48 10.60 -3.19 -6.59
N SER A 49 9.51 -3.95 -6.56
CA SER A 49 9.44 -5.35 -6.11
C SER A 49 9.67 -5.59 -4.61
N ALA A 50 9.94 -4.54 -3.84
CA ALA A 50 9.99 -4.62 -2.38
C ALA A 50 8.65 -4.16 -1.77
N PRO A 51 8.10 -4.92 -0.81
CA PRO A 51 6.91 -4.49 -0.10
C PRO A 51 7.19 -3.28 0.80
N PHE A 52 6.20 -2.41 0.95
CA PHE A 52 6.23 -1.28 1.88
C PHE A 52 4.87 -1.13 2.58
N GLN A 53 4.92 -0.62 3.81
CA GLN A 53 3.73 -0.30 4.56
C GLN A 53 3.15 1.03 4.10
N LEU A 54 1.86 1.03 3.79
CA LEU A 54 1.07 2.20 3.50
C LEU A 54 -0.04 2.31 4.53
N TYR A 55 -0.19 3.51 5.08
CA TYR A 55 -1.26 3.84 6.00
C TYR A 55 -2.21 4.82 5.33
N TYR A 56 -3.51 4.58 5.46
CA TYR A 56 -4.53 5.45 4.92
C TYR A 56 -5.56 5.81 5.98
N CYS A 57 -5.76 7.12 6.15
CA CYS A 57 -6.83 7.65 6.96
C CYS A 57 -7.91 8.22 6.04
N SER A 58 -9.07 7.58 6.01
CA SER A 58 -10.23 8.08 5.25
C SER A 58 -10.62 9.49 5.72
N ALA A 59 -11.05 10.34 4.79
CA ALA A 59 -11.65 11.64 5.16
C ALA A 59 -13.11 11.51 5.58
N GLN A 60 -13.73 10.34 5.40
CA GLN A 60 -15.12 10.11 5.75
C GLN A 60 -15.28 10.02 7.26
N TYR A 61 -16.30 10.71 7.78
CA TYR A 61 -16.67 10.65 9.19
C TYR A 61 -17.16 9.24 9.57
N PHE A 62 -18.00 8.64 8.72
CA PHE A 62 -18.53 7.29 8.89
C PHE A 62 -17.77 6.28 8.02
N ARG A 63 -16.67 5.76 8.57
CA ARG A 63 -15.72 4.87 7.87
C ARG A 63 -16.23 3.45 7.64
N SER A 64 -17.29 3.05 8.35
CA SER A 64 -18.01 1.77 8.14
C SER A 64 -18.64 1.65 6.76
N HIS A 65 -18.66 2.73 5.98
CA HIS A 65 -19.19 2.76 4.63
C HIS A 65 -18.13 2.60 3.55
N THR A 66 -16.84 2.58 3.88
CA THR A 66 -15.81 2.29 2.89
C THR A 66 -16.00 0.86 2.37
N THR A 67 -16.29 0.71 1.08
CA THR A 67 -16.57 -0.59 0.45
C THR A 67 -15.34 -1.16 -0.25
N ALA A 68 -14.46 -0.30 -0.76
CA ALA A 68 -13.23 -0.72 -1.41
C ALA A 68 -12.19 0.41 -1.41
N ILE A 69 -10.93 0.04 -1.33
CA ILE A 69 -9.80 0.94 -1.55
C ILE A 69 -8.93 0.38 -2.67
N ASP A 70 -8.59 1.22 -3.64
CA ASP A 70 -7.60 0.95 -4.68
C ASP A 70 -6.37 1.82 -4.43
N VAL A 71 -5.19 1.25 -4.67
CA VAL A 71 -3.91 1.94 -4.57
C VAL A 71 -3.30 2.03 -5.96
N LEU A 72 -2.93 3.24 -6.36
CA LEU A 72 -2.41 3.55 -7.70
C LEU A 72 -1.05 4.25 -7.62
N LEU A 73 -0.28 4.14 -8.69
CA LEU A 73 0.96 4.87 -8.91
C LEU A 73 0.80 5.79 -10.13
N SER A 74 0.91 7.10 -9.94
CA SER A 74 0.68 8.08 -11.02
C SER A 74 1.82 9.11 -11.12
N THR A 75 2.07 9.64 -12.31
CA THR A 75 2.90 10.86 -12.49
C THR A 75 2.14 12.13 -12.14
N ASN A 76 0.82 12.07 -11.98
CA ASN A 76 -0.05 13.23 -11.78
C ASN A 76 -0.83 13.11 -10.45
N ALA A 77 -0.63 14.09 -9.56
CA ALA A 77 -1.29 14.13 -8.25
C ALA A 77 -2.81 14.37 -8.32
N SER A 78 -3.29 14.98 -9.40
CA SER A 78 -4.70 15.36 -9.57
C SER A 78 -5.46 14.41 -10.51
N ALA A 79 -4.76 13.50 -11.19
CA ALA A 79 -5.35 12.54 -12.11
C ALA A 79 -4.78 11.15 -11.85
N LEU A 80 -5.51 10.35 -11.08
CA LEU A 80 -5.17 8.96 -10.79
C LEU A 80 -5.63 7.98 -11.88
N SER A 81 -6.54 8.40 -12.75
CA SER A 81 -7.14 7.55 -13.80
C SER A 81 -6.13 7.04 -14.83
N SER A 82 -4.99 7.69 -15.00
CA SER A 82 -3.89 7.25 -15.86
C SER A 82 -2.78 6.51 -15.11
N GLY A 83 -2.94 6.26 -13.81
CA GLY A 83 -1.95 5.60 -12.96
C GLY A 83 -1.95 4.07 -13.12
N ALA A 84 -0.81 3.46 -12.79
CA ALA A 84 -0.70 2.01 -12.68
C ALA A 84 -1.38 1.53 -11.40
N LEU A 85 -2.28 0.56 -11.52
CA LEU A 85 -2.94 -0.07 -10.38
C LEU A 85 -1.95 -0.97 -9.64
N LEU A 86 -1.69 -0.66 -8.37
CA LEU A 86 -0.79 -1.44 -7.51
C LEU A 86 -1.56 -2.49 -6.70
N ALA A 87 -2.75 -2.12 -6.23
CA ALA A 87 -3.66 -3.00 -5.51
C ALA A 87 -5.10 -2.52 -5.72
N SER A 88 -6.05 -3.45 -5.72
CA SER A 88 -7.46 -3.13 -5.94
C SER A 88 -8.37 -3.91 -5.03
N GLY A 89 -9.53 -3.31 -4.72
CA GLY A 89 -10.57 -3.97 -3.95
C GLY A 89 -10.12 -4.32 -2.53
N LEU A 90 -9.17 -3.56 -1.97
CA LEU A 90 -8.70 -3.79 -0.62
C LEU A 90 -9.87 -3.59 0.35
N THR A 91 -10.19 -4.64 1.10
CA THR A 91 -11.27 -4.61 2.08
C THR A 91 -10.87 -3.75 3.27
N ALA A 92 -11.75 -2.83 3.62
CA ALA A 92 -11.60 -1.88 4.70
C ALA A 92 -11.86 -2.54 6.05
N THR A 93 -10.98 -3.44 6.51
CA THR A 93 -11.00 -3.84 7.92
C THR A 93 -10.25 -2.74 8.70
N PRO A 94 -10.95 -1.87 9.46
CA PRO A 94 -10.29 -0.80 10.17
C PRO A 94 -9.32 -1.40 11.19
N VAL A 95 -8.07 -0.94 11.17
CA VAL A 95 -7.13 -1.21 12.26
C VAL A 95 -7.55 -0.35 13.45
N GLU A 96 -7.29 -0.83 14.67
CA GLU A 96 -7.48 -0.09 15.91
C GLU A 96 -7.02 1.37 15.75
N GLY A 97 -7.87 2.35 16.10
CA GLY A 97 -7.55 3.76 15.89
C GLY A 97 -7.95 4.35 14.52
N SER A 98 -8.71 3.61 13.72
CA SER A 98 -9.48 4.12 12.57
C SER A 98 -8.70 4.37 11.26
N SER A 99 -7.52 3.78 11.12
CA SER A 99 -6.72 3.82 9.88
C SER A 99 -6.70 2.46 9.18
N TYR A 100 -6.41 2.47 7.89
CA TYR A 100 -6.15 1.26 7.12
C TYR A 100 -4.64 1.07 6.95
N LEU A 101 -4.17 -0.14 7.21
CA LEU A 101 -2.78 -0.53 6.96
C LEU A 101 -2.74 -1.53 5.82
N TYR A 102 -1.92 -1.25 4.82
CA TYR A 102 -1.71 -2.12 3.68
C TYR A 102 -0.23 -2.41 3.49
N ASN A 103 0.07 -3.65 3.11
CA ASN A 103 1.39 -4.02 2.63
C ASN A 103 1.36 -4.04 1.10
N ILE A 104 1.93 -3.01 0.48
CA ILE A 104 1.85 -2.78 -0.97
C ILE A 104 3.20 -3.09 -1.60
N THR A 105 3.19 -3.71 -2.78
CA THR A 105 4.40 -3.89 -3.60
C THR A 105 4.23 -3.13 -4.90
N ILE A 106 5.24 -2.38 -5.33
CA ILE A 106 5.26 -1.80 -6.68
C ILE A 106 5.83 -2.86 -7.62
N PRO A 107 5.07 -3.41 -8.57
CA PRO A 107 5.63 -4.39 -9.50
C PRO A 107 6.82 -3.84 -10.29
N SER A 108 7.77 -4.70 -10.65
CA SER A 108 8.94 -4.32 -11.47
C SER A 108 8.56 -3.76 -12.84
N TYR A 109 7.42 -4.17 -13.39
CA TYR A 109 6.87 -3.65 -14.65
C TYR A 109 6.06 -2.36 -14.47
N ALA A 110 5.72 -1.96 -13.24
CA ALA A 110 4.91 -0.77 -13.01
C ALA A 110 5.75 0.50 -13.30
N THR A 111 5.40 1.19 -14.37
CA THR A 111 5.80 2.56 -14.64
C THR A 111 4.76 3.49 -14.04
N PRO A 112 5.10 4.72 -13.60
CA PRO A 112 6.38 5.46 -13.75
C PRO A 112 7.45 5.23 -12.64
N ARG A 113 8.71 5.60 -12.91
CA ARG A 113 9.84 5.65 -11.95
C ARG A 113 10.25 7.08 -11.64
N GLY A 114 11.04 7.30 -10.58
CA GLY A 114 11.47 8.64 -10.16
C GLY A 114 10.45 9.33 -9.26
N LYS A 115 10.29 10.65 -9.39
CA LYS A 115 9.31 11.43 -8.61
C LYS A 115 7.90 11.17 -9.13
N VAL A 116 7.08 10.54 -8.32
CA VAL A 116 5.74 10.07 -8.67
C VAL A 116 4.82 10.18 -7.45
N TYR A 117 3.56 9.82 -7.61
CA TYR A 117 2.54 9.89 -6.57
C TYR A 117 1.96 8.51 -6.30
N ILE A 118 1.86 8.15 -5.03
CA ILE A 118 0.94 7.10 -4.61
C ILE A 118 -0.43 7.74 -4.42
N GLY A 119 -1.42 7.14 -5.07
CA GLY A 119 -2.81 7.53 -4.96
C GLY A 119 -3.63 6.46 -4.26
N ILE A 120 -4.64 6.91 -3.50
CA ILE A 120 -5.73 6.07 -3.05
C ILE A 120 -7.02 6.54 -3.67
N PHE A 121 -7.79 5.58 -4.16
CA PHE A 121 -9.18 5.75 -4.54
C PHE A 121 -10.05 4.97 -3.55
N GLU A 122 -10.76 5.70 -2.70
CA GLU A 122 -11.67 5.15 -1.71
C GLU A 122 -13.09 5.17 -2.26
N ARG A 123 -13.74 4.02 -2.31
CA ARG A 123 -15.15 3.88 -2.65
C ARG A 123 -15.94 3.70 -1.36
N PHE A 124 -17.05 4.41 -1.23
CA PHE A 124 -17.91 4.30 -0.06
C PHE A 124 -19.39 4.26 -0.42
N SER A 125 -20.15 3.48 0.34
CA SER A 125 -21.61 3.44 0.27
C SER A 125 -22.18 4.63 1.05
N GLY A 126 -22.53 5.72 0.40
CA GLY A 126 -23.24 6.80 1.11
C GLY A 126 -24.65 6.37 1.50
N TYR A 127 -25.23 7.06 2.48
CA TYR A 127 -26.60 6.81 2.94
C TYR A 127 -27.65 7.01 1.83
N TYR A 128 -27.36 7.88 0.86
CA TYR A 128 -28.24 8.15 -0.29
C TYR A 128 -27.63 7.78 -1.65
N ASN A 129 -26.30 7.81 -1.83
CA ASN A 129 -25.61 7.45 -3.07
C ASN A 129 -24.20 6.94 -2.79
N ALA A 130 -23.69 6.04 -3.64
CA ALA A 130 -22.28 5.68 -3.65
C ALA A 130 -21.42 6.90 -4.01
N GLY A 131 -20.28 7.06 -3.33
CA GLY A 131 -19.33 8.14 -3.59
C GLY A 131 -17.91 7.62 -3.68
N TYR A 132 -17.02 8.49 -4.13
CA TYR A 132 -15.59 8.23 -4.16
C TYR A 132 -14.82 9.41 -3.56
N ASN A 133 -13.71 9.09 -2.92
CA ASN A 133 -12.74 10.04 -2.44
C ASN A 133 -11.36 9.65 -2.97
N TYR A 134 -10.48 10.62 -3.13
CA TYR A 134 -9.11 10.35 -3.52
C TYR A 134 -8.12 11.13 -2.68
N SER A 135 -6.95 10.54 -2.47
CA SER A 135 -5.83 11.16 -1.77
C SER A 135 -4.55 10.80 -2.50
N THR A 136 -3.57 11.70 -2.50
CA THR A 136 -2.27 11.46 -3.12
C THR A 136 -1.12 11.91 -2.22
N VAL A 137 0.01 11.23 -2.33
CA VAL A 137 1.25 11.59 -1.64
C VAL A 137 2.44 11.39 -2.57
N ALA A 138 3.36 12.35 -2.57
CA ALA A 138 4.56 12.29 -3.39
C ALA A 138 5.59 11.29 -2.80
N VAL A 139 6.19 10.49 -3.68
CA VAL A 139 7.24 9.52 -3.36
C VAL A 139 8.32 9.54 -4.44
N THR A 140 9.45 8.89 -4.16
CA THR A 140 10.45 8.56 -5.19
C THR A 140 10.47 7.05 -5.38
N VAL A 141 10.32 6.56 -6.61
CA VAL A 141 10.41 5.13 -6.92
C VAL A 141 11.73 4.83 -7.61
N LYS A 142 12.45 3.81 -7.12
CA LYS A 142 13.69 3.29 -7.69
C LYS A 142 13.50 1.88 -8.24
#